data_AF-A0A815Q505-F1
#
_entry.id   AF-A0A815Q505-F1
#
_cell.length_a   1.000
_cell.length_b   1.000
_cell.length_c   1.000
_cell.angle_alpha   90.00
_cell.angle_beta   90.00
_cell.angle_gamma   90.00
#
_symmetry.space_group_name_H-M   'P 1'
#
loop_
_entity.id
_entity.type
_entity.pdbx_description
1 polymer ?
#
loop_
_entity_poly.entity_id
_entity_poly.type
_entity_poly.pdbx_seq_one_letter_code
_entity_poly.pdbx_strand_id
1 'polypeptide(L)'
;MAFDDPFNTSNVSINDDTPNSFDNFNDEDPAAEFLEREQRELGDITGNNGINAFEDPFNTDSVSLTNGAHSPAINTNGSISPNPSSQNGDQYQALSQLNEPETILKWREEFSTRINKKDTEEEVKRKEMREQAKKELDDFYKQRVEQMERVKGENRLNNRTLEDDLFSNGNNSTSNGKINDWDKITSLCEFNPKNNRSQKDLTRYRSVLLQLKQQQQTSAK
;
A
#
# COMPACT_ATOMS: atom_id res chain seq x y z
N MET A 1 -0.19 -0.21 28.69
CA MET A 1 0.76 -0.41 27.58
C MET A 1 0.16 0.27 26.37
N ALA A 2 0.64 1.45 26.01
CA ALA A 2 0.24 2.13 24.79
C ALA A 2 1.00 1.48 23.62
N PHE A 3 0.30 1.14 22.55
CA PHE A 3 0.89 0.68 21.30
C PHE A 3 1.32 1.93 20.53
N ASP A 4 2.62 2.20 20.48
CA ASP A 4 3.19 3.20 19.58
C ASP A 4 3.13 2.64 18.15
N ASP A 5 2.24 3.19 17.34
CA ASP A 5 2.14 2.91 15.90
C ASP A 5 3.27 3.63 15.15
N PRO A 6 4.24 2.90 14.56
CA PRO A 6 5.37 3.51 13.86
C PRO A 6 5.01 4.07 12.47
N PHE A 7 3.75 3.94 12.03
CA PHE A 7 3.31 4.43 10.72
C PHE A 7 2.56 5.76 10.78
N ASN A 8 2.17 6.22 11.97
CA ASN A 8 1.47 7.49 12.11
C ASN A 8 2.40 8.57 12.67
N THR A 9 3.34 9.01 11.84
CA THR A 9 4.04 10.27 12.07
C THR A 9 3.66 11.27 10.99
N SER A 10 2.86 12.25 11.41
CA SER A 10 2.81 13.62 10.89
C SER A 10 2.30 13.81 9.46
N ASN A 11 1.05 14.26 9.42
CA ASN A 11 0.40 15.05 8.38
C ASN A 11 1.37 16.08 7.75
N VAL A 12 1.83 15.83 6.52
CA VAL A 12 2.58 16.78 5.70
C VAL A 12 1.64 17.24 4.58
N SER A 13 1.13 18.46 4.70
CA SER A 13 0.42 19.16 3.63
C SER A 13 1.40 19.44 2.49
N ILE A 14 1.24 18.76 1.37
CA ILE A 14 1.89 19.08 0.10
C ILE A 14 0.80 19.52 -0.87
N ASN A 15 0.99 20.71 -1.42
CA ASN A 15 0.06 21.43 -2.26
C ASN A 15 -0.20 20.70 -3.58
N ASP A 16 -1.47 20.74 -3.95
CA ASP A 16 -2.05 20.39 -5.24
C ASP A 16 -1.46 21.29 -6.35
N ASP A 17 -0.88 20.70 -7.39
CA ASP A 17 -0.71 21.27 -8.74
C ASP A 17 0.22 20.39 -9.61
N THR A 18 -0.31 19.33 -10.23
CA THR A 18 0.12 18.85 -11.56
C THR A 18 -0.99 18.03 -12.23
N PRO A 19 -1.39 18.32 -13.49
CA PRO A 19 -2.39 17.55 -14.20
C PRO A 19 -1.72 16.34 -14.88
N ASN A 20 -1.77 15.17 -14.24
CA ASN A 20 -1.36 13.93 -14.90
C ASN A 20 -2.52 13.40 -15.74
N SER A 21 -2.48 13.77 -17.02
CA SER A 21 -3.08 13.02 -18.11
C SER A 21 -2.48 11.60 -18.10
N PHE A 22 -3.28 10.64 -17.66
CA PHE A 22 -3.08 9.21 -17.88
C PHE A 22 -4.44 8.65 -18.30
N ASP A 23 -4.85 9.00 -19.52
CA ASP A 23 -5.95 8.35 -20.20
C ASP A 23 -5.46 7.04 -20.84
N ASN A 24 -6.28 6.01 -20.68
CA ASN A 24 -6.29 4.73 -21.40
C ASN A 24 -5.18 3.69 -21.11
N PHE A 25 -5.41 2.91 -20.06
CA PHE A 25 -5.17 1.45 -20.10
C PHE A 25 -6.39 0.78 -19.46
N ASN A 26 -7.24 0.14 -20.28
CA ASN A 26 -8.35 -0.74 -19.90
C ASN A 26 -8.92 -0.53 -18.48
N ASP A 27 -10.00 0.24 -18.36
CA ASP A 27 -10.87 0.30 -17.17
C ASP A 27 -11.68 -1.01 -16.99
N GLU A 28 -11.00 -2.16 -17.01
CA GLU A 28 -11.54 -3.40 -16.46
C GLU A 28 -11.32 -3.33 -14.95
N ASP A 29 -12.27 -2.66 -14.28
CA ASP A 29 -12.39 -2.69 -12.82
C ASP A 29 -12.26 -4.16 -12.36
N PRO A 30 -11.32 -4.52 -11.48
CA PRO A 30 -11.21 -5.88 -10.94
C PRO A 30 -12.51 -6.37 -10.30
N ALA A 31 -13.37 -5.45 -9.86
CA ALA A 31 -14.71 -5.78 -9.38
C ALA A 31 -15.71 -6.06 -10.52
N ALA A 32 -15.48 -5.59 -11.75
CA ALA A 32 -16.34 -5.87 -12.89
C ALA A 32 -16.35 -7.36 -13.26
N GLU A 33 -15.21 -8.05 -13.22
CA GLU A 33 -15.16 -9.51 -13.46
C GLU A 33 -15.96 -10.27 -12.39
N PHE A 34 -15.90 -9.80 -11.14
CA PHE A 34 -16.67 -10.37 -10.04
C PHE A 34 -18.18 -10.09 -10.22
N LEU A 35 -18.56 -8.85 -10.55
CA LEU A 35 -19.96 -8.48 -10.81
C LEU A 35 -20.54 -9.26 -12.00
N GLU A 36 -19.79 -9.45 -13.09
CA GLU A 36 -20.25 -10.19 -14.27
C GLU A 36 -20.41 -11.69 -13.95
N ARG A 37 -19.49 -12.26 -13.17
CA ARG A 37 -19.57 -13.65 -12.70
C ARG A 37 -20.79 -13.87 -11.82
N GLU A 38 -21.03 -12.98 -10.86
CA GLU A 38 -22.21 -13.04 -9.99
C GLU A 38 -23.52 -12.82 -10.77
N GLN A 39 -23.55 -11.87 -11.73
CA GLN A 39 -24.72 -11.65 -12.60
C GLN A 39 -25.03 -12.86 -13.49
N ARG A 40 -24.01 -13.57 -13.98
CA ARG A 40 -24.20 -14.80 -14.78
C ARG A 40 -24.70 -15.98 -13.94
N GLU A 41 -24.31 -16.08 -12.66
CA GLU A 41 -24.72 -17.18 -11.76
C GLU A 41 -26.11 -16.95 -11.14
N LEU A 42 -26.50 -15.70 -10.84
CA LEU A 42 -27.78 -15.36 -10.22
C LEU A 42 -28.88 -14.92 -11.21
N GLY A 43 -28.50 -14.55 -12.44
CA GLY A 43 -29.41 -13.91 -13.41
C GLY A 43 -29.69 -12.44 -13.07
N ASP A 44 -30.01 -11.62 -14.08
CA ASP A 44 -30.33 -10.20 -13.92
C ASP A 44 -31.68 -10.00 -13.20
N ILE A 45 -31.65 -10.03 -11.87
CA ILE A 45 -32.81 -9.73 -11.00
C ILE A 45 -33.14 -8.23 -11.00
N THR A 46 -32.27 -7.38 -11.57
CA THR A 46 -32.42 -5.93 -11.59
C THR A 46 -32.87 -5.36 -12.93
N GLY A 47 -33.15 -6.22 -13.91
CA GLY A 47 -33.68 -5.85 -15.22
C GLY A 47 -35.12 -5.34 -15.18
N ASN A 48 -35.28 -4.06 -14.82
CA ASN A 48 -36.36 -3.16 -15.22
C ASN A 48 -37.73 -3.81 -15.54
N ASN A 49 -38.44 -4.29 -14.52
CA ASN A 49 -39.88 -4.57 -14.62
C ASN A 49 -40.61 -4.10 -13.36
N GLY A 50 -41.09 -2.86 -13.39
CA GLY A 50 -42.23 -2.35 -12.63
C GLY A 50 -42.19 -2.53 -11.10
N ILE A 51 -41.94 -1.42 -10.40
CA ILE A 51 -42.06 -1.20 -8.94
C ILE A 51 -43.46 -1.54 -8.33
N ASN A 52 -44.39 -2.21 -9.04
CA ASN A 52 -45.74 -2.49 -8.54
C ASN A 52 -46.23 -3.91 -8.90
N ALA A 53 -45.74 -4.96 -8.22
CA ALA A 53 -46.43 -6.26 -8.16
C ALA A 53 -45.80 -7.22 -7.12
N PHE A 54 -45.75 -6.82 -5.86
CA PHE A 54 -45.80 -7.78 -4.75
C PHE A 54 -46.54 -7.10 -3.60
N GLU A 55 -47.86 -7.33 -3.54
CA GLU A 55 -48.66 -7.00 -2.36
C GLU A 55 -48.13 -7.83 -1.19
N ASP A 56 -47.48 -7.15 -0.24
CA ASP A 56 -47.12 -7.69 1.06
C ASP A 56 -48.37 -7.66 1.96
N PRO A 57 -48.96 -8.81 2.33
CA PRO A 57 -50.23 -8.85 3.06
C PRO A 57 -50.10 -8.57 4.57
N PHE A 58 -48.95 -8.09 5.05
CA PHE A 58 -48.70 -7.92 6.49
C PHE A 58 -48.31 -6.52 6.97
N ASN A 59 -48.38 -5.48 6.14
CA ASN A 59 -47.98 -4.13 6.57
C ASN A 59 -49.20 -3.25 6.92
N THR A 60 -49.76 -3.47 8.12
CA THR A 60 -50.65 -2.52 8.78
C THR A 60 -49.91 -1.79 9.89
N ASP A 61 -50.00 -0.47 9.81
CA ASP A 61 -49.87 0.53 10.88
C ASP A 61 -48.47 1.05 11.22
N SER A 62 -48.21 2.19 10.55
CA SER A 62 -47.46 3.34 11.00
C SER A 62 -47.64 3.70 12.48
N VAL A 63 -46.53 3.77 13.23
CA VAL A 63 -46.33 4.81 14.25
C VAL A 63 -44.88 5.31 14.21
N SER A 64 -44.76 6.63 14.08
CA SER A 64 -43.53 7.42 14.15
C SER A 64 -43.36 7.96 15.58
N LEU A 65 -42.14 7.94 16.14
CA LEU A 65 -41.47 9.11 16.78
C LEU A 65 -40.22 8.75 17.63
N THR A 66 -39.11 9.41 17.26
CA THR A 66 -38.13 10.15 18.10
C THR A 66 -36.96 9.49 18.85
N ASN A 67 -35.82 10.18 18.66
CA ASN A 67 -34.48 10.06 19.25
C ASN A 67 -34.43 10.07 20.79
N GLY A 68 -33.47 9.32 21.35
CA GLY A 68 -32.95 9.50 22.71
C GLY A 68 -31.72 8.62 22.97
N ALA A 69 -30.57 9.23 23.25
CA ALA A 69 -29.26 8.60 23.30
C ALA A 69 -28.84 8.19 24.71
N HIS A 70 -28.80 6.90 25.08
CA HIS A 70 -28.16 6.45 26.34
C HIS A 70 -27.66 5.00 26.27
N SER A 71 -26.44 4.80 26.80
CA SER A 71 -25.58 3.63 27.05
C SER A 71 -26.17 2.20 27.23
N PRO A 72 -25.33 1.15 27.10
CA PRO A 72 -25.79 -0.24 27.15
C PRO A 72 -25.98 -0.67 28.61
N ALA A 73 -27.22 -0.74 29.05
CA ALA A 73 -27.60 -1.44 30.27
C ALA A 73 -28.32 -2.73 29.88
N ILE A 74 -27.68 -3.86 30.22
CA ILE A 74 -28.32 -5.16 30.33
C ILE A 74 -29.61 -4.99 31.13
N ASN A 75 -30.74 -5.23 30.50
CA ASN A 75 -32.01 -5.42 31.19
C ASN A 75 -32.65 -6.70 30.65
N THR A 76 -32.36 -7.78 31.37
CA THR A 76 -33.05 -9.05 31.33
C THR A 76 -34.52 -8.85 31.69
N ASN A 77 -35.38 -8.66 30.70
CA ASN A 77 -36.82 -8.93 30.77
C ASN A 77 -37.41 -8.89 29.35
N GLY A 78 -37.01 -9.86 28.51
CA GLY A 78 -37.76 -10.21 27.31
C GLY A 78 -38.89 -11.13 27.72
N SER A 79 -40.13 -10.65 27.62
CA SER A 79 -41.30 -11.52 27.73
C SER A 79 -41.16 -12.62 26.69
N ILE A 80 -40.94 -13.83 27.18
CA ILE A 80 -41.00 -15.05 26.40
C ILE A 80 -42.46 -15.16 25.93
N SER A 81 -42.70 -14.81 24.67
CA SER A 81 -43.86 -15.38 23.98
C SER A 81 -43.58 -16.88 23.88
N PRO A 82 -44.43 -17.75 24.46
CA PRO A 82 -44.21 -19.19 24.33
C PRO A 82 -44.50 -19.57 22.88
N ASN A 83 -43.44 -19.74 22.07
CA ASN A 83 -43.55 -20.36 20.77
C ASN A 83 -43.87 -21.87 20.98
N PRO A 84 -45.06 -22.37 20.63
CA PRO A 84 -45.40 -23.76 20.83
C PRO A 84 -45.01 -24.55 19.58
N SER A 85 -43.71 -24.79 19.33
CA SER A 85 -43.34 -25.78 18.30
C SER A 85 -41.95 -26.42 18.40
N SER A 86 -41.18 -26.21 19.47
CA SER A 86 -39.82 -26.78 19.57
C SER A 86 -39.74 -28.22 20.13
N GLN A 87 -40.82 -29.02 20.04
CA GLN A 87 -40.81 -30.43 20.47
C GLN A 87 -40.89 -31.45 19.32
N ASN A 88 -40.99 -31.02 18.06
CA ASN A 88 -41.16 -31.96 16.94
C ASN A 88 -40.02 -31.95 15.90
N GLY A 89 -38.99 -31.10 16.05
CA GLY A 89 -37.88 -31.00 15.09
C GLY A 89 -37.16 -32.33 14.84
N ASP A 90 -36.93 -33.10 15.91
CA ASP A 90 -36.25 -34.41 15.84
C ASP A 90 -37.16 -35.54 15.34
N GLN A 91 -38.47 -35.46 15.59
CA GLN A 91 -39.46 -36.43 15.10
C GLN A 91 -39.60 -36.37 13.57
N TYR A 92 -39.54 -35.18 12.97
CA TYR A 92 -39.61 -35.04 11.51
C TYR A 92 -38.30 -35.42 10.79
N GLN A 93 -37.14 -35.29 11.42
CA GLN A 93 -35.88 -35.81 10.87
C GLN A 93 -35.75 -37.34 10.96
N ALA A 94 -36.37 -37.96 11.96
CA ALA A 94 -36.38 -39.41 12.10
C ALA A 94 -37.40 -40.10 11.16
N LEU A 95 -38.52 -39.44 10.85
CA LEU A 95 -39.55 -39.97 9.94
C LEU A 95 -39.19 -39.83 8.45
N SER A 96 -38.29 -38.92 8.07
CA SER A 96 -37.83 -38.78 6.68
C SER A 96 -36.92 -39.93 6.22
N GLN A 97 -36.25 -40.60 7.17
CA GLN A 97 -35.32 -41.70 6.91
C GLN A 97 -36.02 -43.02 6.52
N LEU A 98 -37.34 -43.12 6.71
CA LEU A 98 -38.06 -44.38 6.50
C LEU A 98 -38.52 -44.60 5.04
N ASN A 99 -38.59 -43.57 4.20
CA ASN A 99 -38.88 -43.70 2.76
C ASN A 99 -38.59 -42.38 2.01
N GLU A 100 -37.35 -41.90 2.07
CA GLU A 100 -36.96 -40.69 1.34
C GLU A 100 -36.92 -40.97 -0.17
N PRO A 101 -37.60 -40.18 -1.02
CA PRO A 101 -37.56 -40.38 -2.47
C PRO A 101 -36.14 -40.15 -3.00
N GLU A 102 -35.69 -41.00 -3.93
CA GLU A 102 -34.34 -40.95 -4.52
C GLU A 102 -33.95 -39.55 -5.04
N THR A 103 -34.92 -38.77 -5.49
CA THR A 103 -34.74 -37.38 -5.94
C THR A 103 -34.24 -36.45 -4.84
N ILE A 104 -34.72 -36.61 -3.59
CA ILE A 104 -34.28 -35.80 -2.46
C ILE A 104 -32.89 -36.25 -1.99
N LEU A 105 -32.61 -37.56 -1.98
CA LEU A 105 -31.28 -38.09 -1.69
C LEU A 105 -30.24 -37.54 -2.67
N LYS A 106 -30.54 -37.62 -3.97
CA LYS A 106 -29.68 -37.08 -5.03
C LYS A 106 -29.47 -35.58 -4.90
N TRP A 107 -30.53 -34.83 -4.58
CA TRP A 107 -30.43 -33.38 -4.37
C TRP A 107 -29.56 -33.02 -3.16
N ARG A 108 -29.70 -33.73 -2.04
CA ARG A 108 -28.87 -33.52 -0.84
C ARG A 108 -27.40 -33.83 -1.12
N GLU A 109 -27.13 -34.92 -1.84
CA GLU A 109 -25.77 -35.28 -2.24
C GLU A 109 -25.15 -34.24 -3.18
N GLU A 110 -25.88 -33.80 -4.22
CA GLU A 110 -25.44 -32.76 -5.15
C GLU A 110 -25.20 -31.42 -4.44
N PHE A 111 -26.10 -31.02 -3.53
CA PHE A 111 -25.98 -29.78 -2.77
C PHE A 111 -24.82 -29.83 -1.76
N SER A 112 -24.69 -30.94 -1.03
CA SER A 112 -23.57 -31.17 -0.10
C SER A 112 -22.24 -31.15 -0.84
N THR A 113 -22.18 -31.74 -2.03
CA THR A 113 -20.98 -31.73 -2.87
C THR A 113 -20.66 -30.31 -3.35
N ARG A 114 -21.67 -29.52 -3.73
CA ARG A 114 -21.50 -28.12 -4.14
C ARG A 114 -21.00 -27.23 -3.01
N ILE A 115 -21.55 -27.38 -1.81
CA ILE A 115 -21.07 -26.65 -0.61
C ILE A 115 -19.62 -27.03 -0.35
N ASN A 116 -19.31 -28.33 -0.26
CA ASN A 116 -17.96 -28.78 0.02
C ASN A 116 -16.95 -28.26 -1.05
N LYS A 117 -17.37 -28.21 -2.32
CA LYS A 117 -16.57 -27.60 -3.38
C LYS A 117 -16.29 -26.12 -3.09
N LYS A 118 -17.31 -25.32 -2.78
CA LYS A 118 -17.14 -23.89 -2.44
C LYS A 118 -16.25 -23.70 -1.21
N ASP A 119 -16.43 -24.50 -0.16
CA ASP A 119 -15.61 -24.45 1.06
C ASP A 119 -14.14 -24.78 0.76
N THR A 120 -13.87 -25.77 -0.10
CA THR A 120 -12.51 -26.10 -0.51
C THR A 120 -11.85 -25.01 -1.35
N GLU A 121 -12.60 -24.38 -2.26
CA GLU A 121 -12.13 -23.27 -3.08
C GLU A 121 -11.80 -22.04 -2.21
N GLU A 122 -12.65 -21.73 -1.23
CA GLU A 122 -12.40 -20.65 -0.27
C GLU A 122 -11.13 -20.91 0.55
N GLU A 123 -10.96 -22.11 1.11
CA GLU A 123 -9.79 -22.41 1.93
C GLU A 123 -8.49 -22.41 1.09
N VAL A 124 -8.55 -22.83 -0.17
CA VAL A 124 -7.40 -22.70 -1.10
C VAL A 124 -7.07 -21.22 -1.32
N LYS A 125 -8.05 -20.39 -1.70
CA LYS A 125 -7.84 -18.96 -1.92
C LYS A 125 -7.31 -18.27 -0.66
N ARG A 126 -7.82 -18.64 0.51
CA ARG A 126 -7.37 -18.11 1.80
C ARG A 126 -5.93 -18.50 2.12
N LYS A 127 -5.50 -19.72 1.76
CA LYS A 127 -4.11 -20.17 1.89
C LYS A 127 -3.21 -19.43 0.90
N GLU A 128 -3.60 -19.34 -0.36
CA GLU A 128 -2.86 -18.62 -1.40
C GLU A 128 -2.64 -17.16 -1.02
N MET A 129 -3.68 -16.45 -0.56
CA MET A 129 -3.53 -15.06 -0.11
C MET A 129 -2.56 -14.93 1.08
N ARG A 130 -2.56 -15.90 2.00
CA ARG A 130 -1.63 -15.90 3.13
C ARG A 130 -0.20 -16.18 2.70
N GLU A 131 0.00 -17.12 1.78
CA GLU A 131 1.31 -17.45 1.23
C GLU A 131 1.87 -16.30 0.41
N GLN A 132 1.01 -15.65 -0.40
CA GLN A 132 1.36 -14.47 -1.17
C GLN A 132 1.77 -13.31 -0.26
N ALA A 133 0.97 -13.00 0.77
CA ALA A 133 1.31 -11.95 1.73
C ALA A 133 2.63 -12.24 2.47
N LYS A 134 2.89 -13.51 2.82
CA LYS A 134 4.17 -13.91 3.42
C LYS A 134 5.33 -13.71 2.45
N LYS A 135 5.17 -14.12 1.19
CA LYS A 135 6.20 -13.97 0.16
C LYS A 135 6.52 -12.49 -0.10
N GLU A 136 5.50 -11.64 -0.20
CA GLU A 136 5.68 -10.20 -0.37
C GLU A 136 6.43 -9.57 0.80
N LEU A 137 6.17 -10.02 2.02
CA LEU A 137 6.91 -9.57 3.20
C LEU A 137 8.38 -9.99 3.14
N ASP A 138 8.66 -11.23 2.78
CA ASP A 138 10.03 -11.75 2.63
C ASP A 138 10.78 -11.00 1.51
N ASP A 139 10.12 -10.77 0.37
CA ASP A 139 10.66 -10.02 -0.77
C ASP A 139 10.94 -8.55 -0.39
N PHE A 140 10.07 -7.91 0.39
CA PHE A 140 10.29 -6.56 0.91
C PHE A 140 11.56 -6.48 1.78
N TYR A 141 11.74 -7.43 2.71
CA TYR A 141 12.95 -7.45 3.54
C TYR A 141 14.20 -7.70 2.71
N LYS A 142 14.14 -8.57 1.71
CA LYS A 142 15.25 -8.82 0.79
C LYS A 142 15.63 -7.55 0.03
N GLN A 143 14.66 -6.87 -0.59
CA GLN A 143 14.88 -5.62 -1.31
C GLN A 143 15.45 -4.53 -0.40
N ARG A 144 14.97 -4.42 0.84
CA ARG A 144 15.49 -3.46 1.82
C ARG A 144 16.96 -3.73 2.13
N VAL A 145 17.32 -4.98 2.40
CA VAL A 145 18.71 -5.36 2.68
C VAL A 145 19.60 -5.04 1.48
N GLU A 146 19.17 -5.43 0.28
CA GLU A 146 19.90 -5.14 -0.96
C GLU A 146 20.08 -3.64 -1.18
N GLN A 147 19.03 -2.83 -0.96
CA GLN A 147 19.11 -1.38 -1.08
C GLN A 147 20.09 -0.78 -0.06
N MET A 148 20.07 -1.26 1.19
CA MET A 148 21.01 -0.82 2.22
C MET A 148 22.44 -1.20 1.87
N GLU A 149 22.68 -2.40 1.35
CA GLU A 149 24.00 -2.85 0.91
C GLU A 149 24.50 -2.08 -0.30
N ARG A 150 23.62 -1.81 -1.27
CA ARG A 150 23.91 -0.97 -2.44
C ARG A 150 24.34 0.44 -2.00
N VAL A 151 23.55 1.10 -1.15
CA VAL A 151 23.87 2.45 -0.65
C VAL A 151 25.18 2.46 0.14
N LYS A 152 25.40 1.47 1.01
CA LYS A 152 26.68 1.33 1.73
C LYS A 152 27.85 1.08 0.78
N GLY A 153 27.64 0.27 -0.26
CA GLY A 153 28.63 -0.04 -1.29
C GLY A 153 29.00 1.19 -2.11
N GLU A 154 28.00 1.93 -2.59
CA GLU A 154 28.17 3.20 -3.30
C GLU A 154 28.87 4.24 -2.44
N ASN A 155 28.51 4.38 -1.16
CA ASN A 155 29.16 5.32 -0.27
C ASN A 155 30.66 4.99 -0.07
N ARG A 156 30.99 3.70 0.15
CA ARG A 156 32.39 3.24 0.23
C ARG A 156 33.15 3.47 -1.06
N LEU A 157 32.53 3.17 -2.20
CA LEU A 157 33.16 3.36 -3.51
C LEU A 157 33.41 4.85 -3.76
N ASN A 158 32.41 5.70 -3.54
CA ASN A 158 32.53 7.14 -3.69
C ASN A 158 33.63 7.72 -2.78
N ASN A 159 33.71 7.25 -1.53
CA ASN A 159 34.78 7.68 -0.63
C ASN A 159 36.17 7.26 -1.14
N ARG A 160 36.32 6.01 -1.61
CA ARG A 160 37.57 5.56 -2.22
C ARG A 160 37.94 6.34 -3.48
N THR A 161 36.98 6.59 -4.36
CA THR A 161 37.20 7.41 -5.57
C THR A 161 37.63 8.83 -5.19
N LEU A 162 36.98 9.44 -4.19
CA LEU A 162 37.38 10.77 -3.70
C LEU A 162 38.80 10.76 -3.14
N GLU A 163 39.18 9.72 -2.38
CA GLU A 163 40.55 9.56 -1.89
C GLU A 163 41.55 9.37 -3.03
N ASP A 164 41.28 8.48 -3.98
CA ASP A 164 42.13 8.23 -5.15
C ASP A 164 42.30 9.48 -6.01
N ASP A 165 41.22 10.26 -6.22
CA ASP A 165 41.25 11.56 -6.90
C ASP A 165 42.09 12.58 -6.13
N LEU A 166 41.94 12.63 -4.79
CA LEU A 166 42.75 13.49 -3.92
C LEU A 166 44.24 13.13 -3.98
N PHE A 167 44.59 11.84 -3.99
CA PHE A 167 45.98 11.38 -4.11
C PHE A 167 46.55 11.62 -5.51
N SER A 168 45.77 11.35 -6.56
CA SER A 168 46.19 11.54 -7.95
C SER A 168 46.35 13.02 -8.30
N ASN A 169 45.37 13.86 -7.97
CA ASN A 169 45.51 15.32 -8.13
C ASN A 169 46.50 15.92 -7.12
N GLY A 170 46.73 15.24 -5.99
CA GLY A 170 47.71 15.59 -4.97
C GLY A 170 49.15 15.47 -5.46
N ASN A 171 49.47 14.41 -6.21
CA ASN A 171 50.82 14.06 -6.64
C ASN A 171 51.20 14.53 -8.06
N ASN A 172 50.24 14.82 -8.94
CA ASN A 172 50.50 15.11 -10.35
C ASN A 172 50.87 16.56 -10.70
N SER A 173 51.06 17.47 -9.73
CA SER A 173 51.45 18.87 -10.02
C SER A 173 52.75 19.30 -9.36
N THR A 174 53.79 18.46 -9.47
CA THR A 174 55.17 18.94 -9.37
C THR A 174 55.68 19.19 -10.78
N SER A 175 55.34 20.33 -11.36
CA SER A 175 56.15 20.89 -12.45
C SER A 175 57.22 21.79 -11.81
N ASN A 176 58.49 21.48 -12.08
CA ASN A 176 59.65 22.28 -11.67
C ASN A 176 59.92 22.40 -10.14
N GLY A 177 59.56 21.38 -9.33
CA GLY A 177 59.95 21.33 -7.91
C GLY A 177 59.20 22.29 -6.99
N LYS A 178 58.15 22.96 -7.48
CA LYS A 178 57.20 23.73 -6.67
C LYS A 178 55.82 23.08 -6.75
N ILE A 179 55.18 22.91 -5.59
CA ILE A 179 53.85 22.34 -5.49
C ILE A 179 52.86 23.39 -6.01
N ASN A 180 52.05 23.04 -7.02
CA ASN A 180 50.95 23.90 -7.48
C ASN A 180 49.77 23.80 -6.50
N ASP A 181 49.84 24.59 -5.43
CA ASP A 181 48.83 24.58 -4.36
C ASP A 181 47.57 25.36 -4.76
N TRP A 182 47.65 26.35 -5.66
CA TRP A 182 46.49 27.17 -6.02
C TRP A 182 45.47 26.45 -6.90
N ASP A 183 45.89 25.53 -7.78
CA ASP A 183 44.94 24.71 -8.53
C ASP A 183 44.10 23.82 -7.60
N LYS A 184 44.71 23.28 -6.52
CA LYS A 184 44.02 22.48 -5.49
C LYS A 184 43.11 23.35 -4.61
N ILE A 185 43.59 24.50 -4.15
CA ILE A 185 42.80 25.40 -3.31
C ILE A 185 41.58 25.92 -4.09
N THR A 186 41.76 26.24 -5.37
CA THR A 186 40.65 26.71 -6.21
C THR A 186 39.68 25.59 -6.57
N SER A 187 40.10 24.34 -6.80
CA SER A 187 39.15 23.24 -7.05
C SER A 187 38.21 22.95 -5.87
N LEU A 188 38.65 23.24 -4.64
CA LEU A 188 37.84 23.11 -3.43
C LEU A 188 36.93 24.32 -3.16
N CYS A 189 37.09 25.42 -3.91
CA CYS A 189 36.31 26.63 -3.73
C CYS A 189 35.07 26.66 -4.64
N GLU A 190 33.90 26.97 -4.05
CA GLU A 190 32.67 27.24 -4.80
C GLU A 190 32.72 28.66 -5.40
N PHE A 191 32.77 28.74 -6.72
CA PHE A 191 32.81 29.99 -7.49
C PHE A 191 31.46 30.39 -8.08
N ASN A 192 30.45 29.53 -8.02
CA ASN A 192 29.12 29.85 -8.49
C ASN A 192 28.46 30.86 -7.53
N PRO A 193 28.16 32.09 -7.97
CA PRO A 193 27.57 33.11 -7.12
C PRO A 193 26.17 32.73 -6.60
N LYS A 194 25.45 31.84 -7.31
CA LYS A 194 24.09 31.39 -6.92
C LYS A 194 24.10 30.41 -5.73
N ASN A 195 25.21 29.72 -5.51
CA ASN A 195 25.33 28.70 -4.46
C ASN A 195 25.94 29.27 -3.16
N ASN A 196 26.11 30.59 -3.07
CA ASN A 196 26.79 31.20 -1.94
C ASN A 196 25.90 31.24 -0.69
N ARG A 197 26.08 30.26 0.21
CA ARG A 197 25.37 30.18 1.50
C ARG A 197 26.00 31.03 2.61
N SER A 198 27.10 31.74 2.32
CA SER A 198 27.80 32.60 3.28
C SER A 198 27.09 33.94 3.44
N GLN A 199 26.86 34.35 4.69
CA GLN A 199 26.37 35.69 5.06
C GLN A 199 27.40 36.80 4.74
N LYS A 200 28.69 36.45 4.61
CA LYS A 200 29.75 37.38 4.24
C LYS A 200 29.97 37.37 2.74
N ASP A 201 30.20 38.55 2.18
CA ASP A 201 30.61 38.69 0.78
C ASP A 201 32.04 38.16 0.59
N LEU A 202 32.15 37.07 -0.16
CA LEU A 202 33.42 36.41 -0.50
C LEU A 202 33.86 36.72 -1.93
N THR A 203 33.20 37.63 -2.64
CA THR A 203 33.49 37.95 -4.06
C THR A 203 34.93 38.41 -4.25
N ARG A 204 35.40 39.33 -3.40
CA ARG A 204 36.79 39.79 -3.41
C ARG A 204 37.78 38.66 -3.12
N TYR A 205 37.48 37.83 -2.12
CA TYR A 205 38.33 36.68 -1.75
C TYR A 205 38.44 35.67 -2.90
N ARG A 206 37.31 35.31 -3.52
CA ARG A 206 37.27 34.43 -4.71
C ARG A 206 38.06 34.99 -5.88
N SER A 207 37.95 36.30 -6.13
CA SER A 207 38.73 36.98 -7.17
C SER A 207 40.24 36.88 -6.94
N VAL A 208 40.68 37.09 -5.70
CA VAL A 208 42.10 36.96 -5.32
C VAL A 208 42.61 35.53 -5.52
N LEU A 209 41.83 34.51 -5.13
CA LEU A 209 42.21 33.10 -5.33
C LEU A 209 42.41 32.74 -6.82
N LEU A 210 41.53 33.22 -7.70
CA LEU A 210 41.66 33.01 -9.14
C LEU A 210 42.88 33.74 -9.73
N GLN A 211 43.18 34.94 -9.23
CA GLN A 211 44.36 35.68 -9.66
C GLN A 211 45.66 34.95 -9.27
N LEU A 212 45.73 34.41 -8.06
CA LEU A 212 46.88 33.64 -7.57
C LEU A 212 47.12 32.36 -8.38
N LYS A 213 46.04 31.68 -8.77
CA LYS A 213 46.07 30.54 -9.70
C LYS A 213 46.68 30.93 -11.05
N GLN A 214 46.20 32.03 -11.64
CA GLN A 214 46.67 32.50 -12.95
C GLN A 214 48.13 32.97 -12.92
N GLN A 215 48.54 33.65 -11.84
CA GLN A 215 49.94 34.10 -11.65
C GLN A 215 50.92 32.92 -11.65
N GLN A 216 50.61 31.82 -10.96
CA GLN A 216 51.47 30.62 -10.98
C GLN A 216 51.58 29.99 -12.37
N GLN A 217 50.49 29.99 -13.15
CA GLN A 217 50.51 29.47 -14.53
C GLN A 217 51.35 30.36 -15.46
N THR A 218 51.33 31.68 -15.26
CA THR A 218 52.13 32.61 -16.07
C THR A 218 53.61 32.61 -15.72
N SER A 219 53.99 32.37 -14.46
CA SER A 219 55.39 32.29 -14.03
C SER A 219 56.06 30.95 -14.35
N ALA A 220 55.29 29.95 -14.79
CA ALA A 220 55.78 28.63 -15.18
C ALA A 220 56.01 28.48 -16.71
N LYS A 221 55.69 29.51 -17.50
CA LYS A 221 56.03 29.63 -18.92
C LYS A 221 57.29 30.47 -19.09
#